data_AF-A0A935U5S9-F1
#
_entry.id   AF-A0A935U5S9-F1
#
_cell.length_a   1.000
_cell.length_b   1.000
_cell.length_c   1.000
_cell.angle_alpha   90.00
_cell.angle_beta   90.00
_cell.angle_gamma   90.00
#
_symmetry.space_group_name_H-M   'P 1'
#
loop_
_entity.id
_entity.type
_entity.pdbx_description
1 polymer ?
#
loop_
_entity_poly.entity_id
_entity_poly.type
_entity_poly.pdbx_seq_one_letter_code
_entity_poly.pdbx_strand_id
1 'polypeptide(L)'
;MPGYDYSYTRVNTLGYIYGAPLHNAGQVAWLLAEFAASADTYDEQYALQSAIWRVVRGSLFTLDTRPGKTTANQYSLYTQYLGALGSNTGTVSDFLWISPKYSPNGPFYQGMVSGGDPVPIPGAAWLLGSGLLGLAALRRRMKK
;
A
#
# COMPACT_ATOMS: atom_id res chain seq x y z
N MET A 1 18.39 5.19 21.39
CA MET A 1 17.96 4.46 20.17
C MET A 1 18.51 5.24 18.99
N PRO A 2 19.32 4.65 18.10
CA PRO A 2 19.78 5.36 16.91
C PRO A 2 18.56 5.62 16.02
N GLY A 3 18.34 6.87 15.62
CA GLY A 3 17.26 7.24 14.73
C GLY A 3 17.46 6.59 13.36
N TYR A 4 16.47 5.81 12.91
CA TYR A 4 16.45 5.31 11.55
C TYR A 4 16.18 6.50 10.62
N ASP A 5 17.21 6.94 9.90
CA ASP A 5 17.07 7.98 8.90
C ASP A 5 16.51 7.37 7.61
N TYR A 6 15.36 7.88 7.17
CA TYR A 6 14.67 7.47 5.94
C TYR A 6 15.20 8.19 4.68
N SER A 7 16.32 8.92 4.80
CA SER A 7 16.94 9.75 3.76
C SER A 7 17.28 9.05 2.42
N TYR A 8 17.02 7.75 2.31
CA TYR A 8 17.22 6.96 1.09
C TYR A 8 15.99 6.14 0.67
N THR A 9 14.84 6.28 1.33
CA THR A 9 13.58 5.71 0.84
C THR A 9 13.14 6.48 -0.40
N ARG A 10 12.81 5.75 -1.47
CA ARG A 10 12.27 6.36 -2.68
C ARG A 10 10.81 5.99 -2.83
N VAL A 11 9.98 6.99 -3.14
CA VAL A 11 8.59 6.81 -3.51
C VAL A 11 8.47 7.06 -5.01
N ASN A 12 7.79 6.17 -5.73
CA ASN A 12 7.59 6.29 -7.18
C ASN A 12 6.25 5.67 -7.60
N THR A 13 5.81 5.98 -8.81
CA THR A 13 4.60 5.41 -9.43
C THR A 13 4.94 4.49 -10.62
N LEU A 14 6.21 4.10 -10.74
CA LEU A 14 6.74 3.37 -11.89
C LEU A 14 6.94 1.87 -11.61
N GLY A 15 6.62 1.38 -10.41
CA GLY A 15 6.84 -0.01 -10.05
C GLY A 15 8.26 -0.34 -9.63
N TYR A 16 9.04 0.64 -9.15
CA TYR A 16 10.45 0.41 -8.81
C TYR A 16 10.58 0.01 -7.34
N ILE A 17 11.29 -1.09 -7.08
CA ILE A 17 11.67 -1.54 -5.73
C ILE A 17 13.18 -1.82 -5.73
N TYR A 18 13.88 -1.34 -4.69
CA TYR A 18 15.33 -1.44 -4.52
C TYR A 18 16.14 -0.86 -5.69
N GLY A 19 15.61 0.17 -6.35
CA GLY A 19 16.28 0.84 -7.47
C GLY A 19 16.13 0.14 -8.82
N ALA A 20 15.35 -0.94 -8.91
CA ALA A 20 15.08 -1.65 -10.16
C ALA A 20 13.57 -1.77 -10.42
N PRO A 21 13.13 -1.86 -11.69
CA PRO A 21 11.75 -2.18 -12.02
C PRO A 21 11.38 -3.56 -11.49
N LEU A 22 10.25 -3.66 -10.79
CA LEU A 22 9.66 -4.94 -10.43
C LEU A 22 9.00 -5.54 -11.68
N HIS A 23 9.53 -6.68 -12.15
CA HIS A 23 9.05 -7.34 -13.37
C HIS A 23 7.53 -7.61 -13.36
N ASN A 24 6.99 -8.03 -12.21
CA ASN A 24 5.57 -8.37 -12.05
C ASN A 24 4.75 -7.22 -11.43
N ALA A 25 5.18 -5.96 -11.59
CA ALA A 25 4.51 -4.81 -10.99
C ALA A 25 3.03 -4.70 -11.39
N GLY A 26 2.70 -4.99 -12.65
CA GLY A 26 1.31 -4.98 -13.13
C GLY A 26 0.42 -6.00 -12.42
N GLN A 27 0.92 -7.20 -12.15
CA GLN A 27 0.15 -8.24 -11.43
C GLN A 27 -0.07 -7.85 -9.96
N VAL A 28 0.93 -7.23 -9.32
CA VAL A 28 0.80 -6.69 -7.97
C VAL A 28 -0.22 -5.56 -7.94
N ALA A 29 -0.16 -4.63 -8.90
CA ALA A 29 -1.14 -3.54 -9.00
C ALA A 29 -2.57 -4.08 -9.20
N TRP A 30 -2.74 -5.14 -9.99
CA TRP A 30 -4.05 -5.78 -10.16
C TRP A 30 -4.57 -6.37 -8.85
N LEU A 31 -3.75 -7.15 -8.13
CA LEU A 31 -4.13 -7.73 -6.84
C LEU A 31 -4.56 -6.66 -5.83
N LEU A 32 -3.83 -5.55 -5.80
CA LEU A 32 -4.15 -4.43 -4.90
C LEU A 32 -5.44 -3.72 -5.31
N ALA A 33 -5.65 -3.46 -6.61
CA ALA A 33 -6.86 -2.82 -7.09
C ALA A 33 -8.13 -3.66 -6.81
N GLU A 34 -8.02 -4.98 -6.96
CA GLU A 34 -9.16 -5.89 -6.80
C GLU A 34 -9.48 -6.17 -5.32
N PHE A 35 -8.46 -6.38 -4.49
CA PHE A 35 -8.66 -6.94 -3.15
C PHE A 35 -8.24 -6.04 -2.00
N ALA A 36 -7.39 -5.02 -2.20
CA ALA A 36 -6.86 -4.25 -1.06
C ALA A 36 -7.95 -3.43 -0.36
N ALA A 37 -8.95 -2.93 -1.10
CA ALA A 37 -10.05 -2.14 -0.52
C ALA A 37 -11.05 -2.96 0.29
N SER A 38 -11.13 -4.28 0.07
CA SER A 38 -12.05 -5.19 0.75
C SER A 38 -11.36 -6.11 1.78
N ALA A 39 -10.03 -6.10 1.84
CA ALA A 39 -9.25 -6.88 2.79
C ALA A 39 -9.25 -6.25 4.19
N ASP A 40 -10.40 -6.29 4.86
CA ASP A 40 -10.61 -5.67 6.17
C ASP A 40 -10.31 -6.61 7.34
N THR A 41 -10.29 -7.92 7.11
CA THR A 41 -9.95 -8.92 8.12
C THR A 41 -8.48 -9.33 8.07
N TYR A 42 -7.97 -9.83 9.19
CA TYR A 42 -6.60 -10.36 9.27
C TYR A 42 -6.34 -11.47 8.25
N ASP A 43 -7.30 -12.35 8.00
CA ASP A 43 -7.14 -13.46 7.07
C ASP A 43 -7.04 -12.99 5.60
N GLU A 44 -7.85 -12.00 5.21
CA GLU A 44 -7.81 -11.40 3.87
C GLU A 44 -6.50 -10.64 3.64
N GLN A 45 -6.07 -9.83 4.62
CA GLN A 45 -4.81 -9.10 4.55
C GLN A 45 -3.60 -10.04 4.45
N TYR A 46 -3.59 -11.11 5.25
CA TYR A 46 -2.55 -12.13 5.22
C TYR A 46 -2.52 -12.87 3.88
N ALA A 47 -3.69 -13.26 3.36
CA ALA A 47 -3.82 -13.94 2.08
C ALA A 47 -3.36 -13.05 0.91
N LEU A 48 -3.76 -11.77 0.89
CA LEU A 48 -3.36 -10.80 -0.12
C LEU A 48 -1.85 -10.57 -0.09
N GLN A 49 -1.28 -10.33 1.09
CA GLN A 49 0.17 -10.15 1.24
C GLN A 49 0.94 -11.40 0.79
N SER A 50 0.43 -12.60 1.10
CA SER A 50 1.01 -13.86 0.67
C SER A 50 0.92 -14.05 -0.85
N ALA A 51 -0.19 -13.67 -1.48
CA ALA A 51 -0.36 -13.71 -2.93
C ALA A 51 0.63 -12.75 -3.63
N ILE A 52 0.80 -11.54 -3.10
CA ILE A 52 1.79 -10.58 -3.59
C ILE A 52 3.20 -11.16 -3.48
N TRP A 53 3.58 -11.77 -2.35
CA TRP A 53 4.89 -12.41 -2.21
C TRP A 53 5.08 -13.57 -3.19
N ARG A 54 4.04 -14.37 -3.44
CA ARG A 54 4.08 -15.42 -4.46
C ARG A 54 4.34 -14.85 -5.85
N VAL A 55 3.67 -13.75 -6.22
CA VAL A 55 3.88 -13.07 -7.51
C VAL A 55 5.28 -12.48 -7.62
N VAL A 56 5.78 -11.82 -6.58
CA VAL A 56 7.08 -11.15 -6.59
C VAL A 56 8.24 -12.15 -6.60
N ARG A 57 8.13 -13.24 -5.82
CA ARG A 57 9.23 -14.18 -5.59
C ARG A 57 9.10 -15.48 -6.39
N GLY A 58 7.96 -15.70 -7.05
CA GLY A 58 7.69 -16.94 -7.77
C GLY A 58 7.87 -18.17 -6.89
N SER A 59 8.63 -19.16 -7.39
CA SER A 59 8.94 -20.41 -6.69
C SER A 59 9.71 -20.23 -5.38
N LEU A 60 10.35 -19.07 -5.15
CA LEU A 60 11.08 -18.79 -3.91
C LEU A 60 10.17 -18.45 -2.73
N PHE A 61 8.86 -18.36 -2.95
CA PHE A 61 7.86 -18.24 -1.90
C PHE A 61 6.85 -19.39 -2.00
N THR A 62 6.65 -20.04 -0.85
CA THR A 62 5.62 -21.06 -0.63
C THR A 62 4.94 -20.74 0.69
N LEU A 63 3.61 -20.74 0.69
CA LEU A 63 2.85 -20.53 1.92
C LEU A 63 2.99 -21.75 2.84
N ASP A 64 3.33 -21.52 4.10
CA ASP A 64 3.53 -22.58 5.09
C ASP A 64 2.18 -23.10 5.61
N THR A 65 1.77 -24.27 5.14
CA THR A 65 0.48 -24.88 5.47
C THR A 65 0.53 -25.81 6.69
N ARG A 66 1.64 -25.83 7.43
CA ARG A 66 1.75 -26.66 8.65
C ARG A 66 0.73 -26.19 9.72
N PRO A 67 0.24 -27.10 10.59
CA PRO A 67 -0.67 -26.74 11.65
C PRO A 67 -0.15 -25.58 12.51
N GLY A 68 -1.00 -24.58 12.74
CA GLY A 68 -0.67 -23.39 13.53
C GLY A 68 0.15 -22.31 12.80
N LYS A 69 0.41 -22.47 11.49
CA LYS A 69 1.11 -21.45 10.67
C LYS A 69 0.17 -20.66 9.78
N THR A 70 -0.66 -21.37 9.02
CA THR A 70 -1.68 -20.78 8.15
C THR A 70 -3.04 -21.41 8.45
N THR A 71 -4.08 -20.61 8.58
CA THR A 71 -5.45 -21.12 8.77
C THR A 71 -6.02 -21.66 7.45
N ALA A 72 -7.02 -22.54 7.52
CA ALA A 72 -7.69 -23.04 6.32
C ALA A 72 -8.30 -21.90 5.48
N ASN A 73 -8.82 -20.87 6.13
CA ASN A 73 -9.41 -19.71 5.48
C ASN A 73 -8.34 -18.85 4.76
N GLN A 74 -7.21 -18.57 5.42
CA GLN A 74 -6.07 -17.87 4.79
C GLN A 74 -5.56 -18.59 3.55
N TYR A 75 -5.42 -19.91 3.62
CA TYR A 75 -5.00 -20.71 2.46
C TYR A 75 -6.04 -20.66 1.33
N SER A 76 -7.33 -20.80 1.66
CA SER A 76 -8.43 -20.70 0.69
C SER A 76 -8.42 -19.35 -0.04
N LEU A 77 -8.40 -18.23 0.70
CA LEU A 77 -8.34 -16.88 0.14
C LEU A 77 -7.07 -16.66 -0.69
N TYR A 78 -5.91 -17.12 -0.22
CA TYR A 78 -4.65 -17.04 -0.97
C TYR A 78 -4.76 -17.75 -2.33
N THR A 79 -5.33 -18.95 -2.36
CA THR A 79 -5.54 -19.69 -3.62
C THR A 79 -6.58 -19.03 -4.51
N GLN A 80 -7.64 -18.45 -3.93
CA GLN A 80 -8.65 -17.69 -4.65
C GLN A 80 -8.05 -16.46 -5.32
N TYR A 81 -7.26 -15.66 -4.60
CA TYR A 81 -6.64 -14.44 -5.15
C TYR A 81 -5.65 -14.76 -6.27
N LEU A 82 -4.83 -15.81 -6.13
CA LEU A 82 -3.94 -16.25 -7.21
C LEU A 82 -4.70 -16.81 -8.42
N GLY A 83 -5.80 -17.52 -8.18
CA GLY A 83 -6.68 -18.01 -9.24
C GLY A 83 -7.35 -16.87 -10.00
N ALA A 84 -7.86 -15.86 -9.28
CA ALA A 84 -8.47 -14.67 -9.85
C ALA A 84 -7.44 -13.81 -10.60
N LEU A 85 -6.20 -13.73 -10.11
CA LEU A 85 -5.12 -13.04 -10.78
C LEU A 85 -4.86 -13.62 -12.17
N GLY A 86 -4.64 -14.94 -12.30
CA GLY A 86 -4.34 -15.54 -13.60
C GLY A 86 -3.24 -14.78 -14.37
N SER A 87 -3.59 -14.25 -15.55
CA SER A 87 -2.73 -13.40 -16.38
C SER A 87 -3.09 -11.90 -16.32
N ASN A 88 -3.96 -11.49 -15.39
CA ASN A 88 -4.41 -10.11 -15.28
C ASN A 88 -3.29 -9.18 -14.81
N THR A 89 -3.33 -7.94 -15.30
CA THR A 89 -2.41 -6.86 -14.92
C THR A 89 -3.19 -5.56 -14.72
N GLY A 90 -2.77 -4.76 -13.73
CA GLY A 90 -3.38 -3.48 -13.39
C GLY A 90 -2.45 -2.30 -13.69
N THR A 91 -2.99 -1.10 -13.51
CA THR A 91 -2.29 0.16 -13.75
C THR A 91 -1.29 0.43 -12.62
N VAL A 92 0.00 0.29 -12.92
CA VAL A 92 1.09 0.45 -11.93
C VAL A 92 1.14 1.86 -11.32
N SER A 93 0.75 2.87 -12.10
CA SER A 93 0.80 4.28 -11.69
C SER A 93 -0.29 4.70 -10.70
N ASP A 94 -1.30 3.85 -10.48
CA ASP A 94 -2.37 4.11 -9.50
C ASP A 94 -1.88 3.91 -8.06
N PHE A 95 -0.64 3.41 -7.89
CA PHE A 95 -0.06 3.07 -6.59
C PHE A 95 1.27 3.78 -6.36
N LEU A 96 1.53 4.10 -5.08
CA LEU A 96 2.81 4.56 -4.57
C LEU A 96 3.67 3.36 -4.17
N TRP A 97 4.82 3.24 -4.82
CA TRP A 97 5.83 2.22 -4.57
C TRP A 97 6.90 2.80 -3.67
N ILE A 98 6.88 2.39 -2.40
CA ILE A 98 7.75 2.88 -1.34
C ILE A 98 8.88 1.87 -1.18
N SER A 99 10.06 2.23 -1.69
CA SER A 99 11.24 1.39 -1.70
C SER A 99 12.22 1.81 -0.60
N PRO A 100 12.53 0.93 0.37
CA PRO A 100 13.61 1.14 1.31
C PRO A 100 14.98 1.23 0.62
N LYS A 101 15.97 1.76 1.35
CA LYS A 101 17.37 1.75 0.93
C LYS A 101 17.83 0.32 0.65
N TYR A 102 18.34 0.06 -0.55
CA TYR A 102 19.09 -1.15 -0.82
C TYR A 102 20.48 -1.04 -0.17
N SER A 103 20.82 -1.98 0.70
CA SER A 103 22.15 -2.11 1.30
C SER A 103 22.63 -3.55 1.10
N PRO A 104 23.67 -3.81 0.29
CA PRO A 104 24.15 -5.16 0.01
C PRO A 104 24.52 -5.97 1.26
N ASN A 105 24.98 -5.28 2.31
CA ASN A 105 25.42 -5.87 3.59
C ASN A 105 24.55 -5.43 4.78
N GLY A 106 23.39 -4.80 4.52
CA GLY A 106 22.49 -4.32 5.56
C GLY A 106 21.27 -5.21 5.74
N PRO A 107 20.47 -4.96 6.80
CA PRO A 107 19.16 -5.60 6.94
C PRO A 107 18.30 -5.35 5.70
N PHE A 108 17.68 -6.41 5.20
CA PHE A 108 16.76 -6.34 4.08
C PHE A 108 15.38 -5.90 4.59
N TYR A 109 14.94 -4.72 4.18
CA TYR A 109 13.63 -4.17 4.53
C TYR A 109 12.64 -4.38 3.38
N GLN A 110 11.42 -4.78 3.68
CA GLN A 110 10.36 -4.99 2.69
C GLN A 110 9.91 -3.68 2.04
N GLY A 111 9.78 -3.69 0.71
CA GLY A 111 9.08 -2.65 -0.05
C GLY A 111 7.58 -2.61 0.23
N MET A 112 7.02 -1.41 0.30
CA MET A 112 5.59 -1.20 0.55
C MET A 112 4.92 -0.62 -0.69
N VAL A 113 3.64 -0.94 -0.86
CA VAL A 113 2.80 -0.36 -1.92
C VAL A 113 1.55 0.20 -1.26
N SER A 114 1.15 1.41 -1.62
CA SER A 114 -0.03 2.09 -1.08
C SER A 114 -0.84 2.71 -2.22
N GLY A 115 -2.13 2.97 -2.01
CA GLY A 115 -2.95 3.68 -2.97
C GLY A 115 -2.36 5.06 -3.30
N GLY A 116 -2.41 5.44 -4.58
CA GLY A 116 -1.91 6.72 -5.07
C GLY A 116 -2.89 7.88 -4.92
N ASP A 117 -4.13 7.60 -4.51
CA ASP A 117 -5.16 8.61 -4.41
C ASP A 117 -4.82 9.65 -3.32
N PRO A 118 -4.87 10.96 -3.65
CA PRO A 118 -4.76 12.01 -2.66
C PRO A 118 -5.87 11.85 -1.61
N VAL A 119 -5.51 11.86 -0.32
CA VAL A 119 -6.51 11.86 0.75
C VAL A 119 -7.43 13.08 0.56
N PRO A 120 -8.76 12.90 0.45
CA PRO A 120 -9.68 14.02 0.28
C PRO A 120 -9.49 15.03 1.41
N ILE A 121 -9.37 16.31 1.05
CA ILE A 121 -9.27 17.39 2.03
C ILE A 121 -10.51 17.29 2.95
N PRO A 122 -10.34 17.11 4.27
CA PRO A 122 -11.48 16.97 5.16
C PRO A 122 -12.38 18.19 5.05
N GLY A 123 -13.71 18.01 5.09
CA GLY A 123 -14.66 19.13 5.11
C GLY A 123 -14.36 20.16 6.21
N ALA A 124 -13.67 19.75 7.28
CA ALA A 124 -13.14 20.63 8.32
C ALA A 124 -12.18 21.71 7.81
N ALA A 125 -11.37 21.45 6.78
CA ALA A 125 -10.51 22.48 6.18
C ALA A 125 -11.33 23.57 5.47
N TRP A 126 -12.46 23.19 4.85
CA TRP A 126 -13.42 24.14 4.29
C TRP A 126 -14.15 24.94 5.36
N LEU A 127 -14.50 24.31 6.48
CA LEU A 127 -15.11 24.98 7.63
C LEU A 127 -14.14 25.95 8.32
N LEU A 128 -12.85 25.62 8.37
CA LEU A 128 -11.82 26.52 8.90
C LEU A 128 -11.70 27.78 8.04
N GLY A 129 -11.64 27.63 6.72
CA GLY A 129 -11.55 28.75 5.77
C GLY A 129 -12.78 29.66 5.79
N SER A 130 -13.98 29.07 5.73
CA SER A 130 -15.23 29.84 5.77
C SER A 130 -15.53 30.42 7.17
N GLY A 131 -15.18 29.70 8.24
CA GLY A 131 -15.32 30.13 9.62
C GLY A 131 -14.45 31.34 9.97
N LEU A 132 -13.19 31.37 9.51
CA LEU A 132 -12.29 32.52 9.70
C LEU A 132 -12.78 33.78 8.98
N LEU A 133 -13.32 33.63 7.76
CA LEU A 133 -13.94 34.75 7.03
C LEU A 133 -15.20 35.26 7.74
N GLY A 134 -16.03 34.36 8.25
CA GLY A 134 -17.21 34.71 9.06
C GLY A 134 -16.84 35.47 10.33
N LEU A 135 -15.83 35.01 11.07
CA LEU A 135 -15.30 35.67 12.26
C LEU A 135 -14.72 37.06 11.96
N ALA A 136 -14.01 37.23 10.83
CA ALA A 136 -13.49 38.51 10.41
C ALA A 136 -14.60 39.52 10.07
N ALA A 137 -15.68 39.06 9.41
CA ALA A 137 -16.85 39.87 9.11
C ALA A 137 -17.61 40.28 10.39
N LEU A 138 -17.79 39.37 11.34
CA LEU A 138 -18.39 39.64 12.65
C LEU A 138 -17.58 40.69 13.43
N ARG A 139 -16.26 40.57 13.45
CA ARG A 139 -15.37 41.53 14.12
C ARG A 139 -15.47 42.94 13.54
N ARG A 140 -15.67 43.08 12.23
CA ARG A 140 -15.89 44.40 11.59
C ARG A 140 -17.21 45.02 12.01
N ARG A 141 -18.25 44.21 12.22
CA ARG A 141 -19.58 44.69 12.63
C ARG A 141 -19.60 45.16 14.09
N MET A 142 -18.82 44.52 14.97
CA MET A 142 -18.74 44.88 16.39
C MET A 142 -17.86 46.10 16.69
N LYS A 143 -17.10 46.59 15.70
CA LYS A 143 -16.27 47.81 15.82
C LYS A 143 -16.93 49.07 15.24
N LYS A 144 -18.16 48.95 14.73
CA LYS A 144 -19.06 50.08 14.44
C LYS A 144 -20.05 50.21 15.58
#